data_AF-Q9SPH2-F1
#
_entry.id   AF-Q9SPH2-F1
#
_cell.length_a   1.000
_cell.length_b   1.000
_cell.length_c   1.000
_cell.angle_alpha   90.00
_cell.angle_beta   90.00
_cell.angle_gamma   90.00
#
_symmetry.space_group_name_H-M   'P 1'
#
loop_
_entity.id
_entity.type
_entity.pdbx_description
1 polymer ?
#
loop_
_entity_poly.entity_id
_entity_poly.type
_entity_poly.pdbx_seq_one_letter_code
_entity_poly.pdbx_strand_id
1 'polypeptide(L)'
;GCERTTEGYGCEEDDRRELKHESQCSYRPYSCPYAGSECTVIGDFPYLVAHLKDDHKVDMHNGSTFNHRYVKSNPHEVENATWMLTVFSCFGQYFCLHFEAFQLGISPVYIAFLRFMGDDNEAKNYSYSLEVGGNGRKMIWQG
;
A
#
# COMPACT_ATOMS: atom_id res chain seq x y z
N GLY A 1 -5.74 -28.87 0.01
CA GLY A 1 -6.68 -27.96 -0.70
C GLY A 1 -6.45 -26.60 -0.12
N CYS A 2 -6.24 -25.55 -0.94
CA CYS A 2 -5.69 -24.27 -0.48
C CYS A 2 -6.41 -23.74 0.78
N GLU A 3 -5.77 -23.84 1.95
CA GLU A 3 -6.41 -23.60 3.26
C GLU A 3 -6.80 -22.13 3.51
N ARG A 4 -6.68 -21.25 2.51
CA ARG A 4 -7.00 -19.83 2.63
C ARG A 4 -8.10 -19.34 1.69
N THR A 5 -8.80 -20.21 0.96
CA THR A 5 -10.05 -19.82 0.31
C THR A 5 -11.21 -19.98 1.29
N THR A 6 -11.50 -18.95 2.09
CA THR A 6 -12.84 -18.82 2.66
C THR A 6 -13.79 -18.51 1.50
N GLU A 7 -14.59 -19.52 1.14
CA GLU A 7 -15.68 -19.47 0.17
C GLU A 7 -15.29 -19.36 -1.32
N GLY A 8 -15.06 -20.52 -1.95
CA GLY A 8 -15.55 -20.74 -3.33
C GLY A 8 -14.70 -20.26 -4.52
N TYR A 9 -13.38 -20.17 -4.42
CA TYR A 9 -12.54 -19.80 -5.57
C TYR A 9 -11.67 -20.97 -6.07
N GLY A 10 -12.10 -21.57 -7.19
CA GLY A 10 -11.37 -22.17 -8.33
C GLY A 10 -10.06 -22.97 -8.17
N CYS A 11 -9.53 -23.18 -6.98
CA CYS A 11 -8.19 -23.74 -6.77
C CYS A 11 -8.26 -25.17 -6.24
N GLU A 12 -8.31 -26.16 -7.14
CA GLU A 12 -8.26 -27.58 -6.80
C GLU A 12 -6.81 -28.12 -6.94
N GLU A 13 -6.00 -28.08 -5.88
CA GLU A 13 -4.71 -28.80 -5.83
C GLU A 13 -4.49 -29.58 -4.50
N ASP A 14 -3.78 -30.71 -4.63
CA ASP A 14 -3.47 -31.75 -3.64
C ASP A 14 -2.45 -31.27 -2.56
N ASP A 15 -2.69 -31.62 -1.29
CA ASP A 15 -2.03 -31.14 -0.05
C ASP A 15 -0.49 -31.13 -0.06
N ARG A 16 0.14 -31.87 -0.97
CA ARG A 16 1.60 -32.08 -0.98
C ARG A 16 2.42 -30.96 -1.64
N ARG A 17 1.80 -29.93 -2.24
CA ARG A 17 2.49 -28.81 -2.95
C ARG A 17 2.15 -27.41 -2.44
N GLU A 18 1.45 -27.32 -1.31
CA GLU A 18 0.79 -26.11 -0.82
C GLU A 18 1.71 -24.89 -0.68
N LEU A 19 2.87 -25.01 -0.05
CA LEU A 19 3.75 -23.86 0.21
C LEU A 19 4.28 -23.19 -1.07
N LYS A 20 4.52 -23.96 -2.13
CA LYS A 20 4.98 -23.41 -3.42
C LYS A 20 3.82 -22.78 -4.19
N HIS A 21 2.67 -23.45 -4.18
CA HIS A 21 1.46 -22.98 -4.82
C HIS A 21 0.98 -21.65 -4.21
N GLU A 22 0.91 -21.54 -2.88
CA GLU A 22 0.39 -20.34 -2.20
C GLU A 22 1.20 -19.06 -2.50
N SER A 23 2.49 -19.19 -2.82
CA SER A 23 3.33 -18.05 -3.21
C SER A 23 3.08 -17.57 -4.65
N GLN A 24 2.41 -18.38 -5.48
CA GLN A 24 2.18 -18.14 -6.90
C GLN A 24 0.69 -18.15 -7.26
N CYS A 25 -0.20 -18.38 -6.28
CA CYS A 25 -1.63 -18.48 -6.49
C CYS A 25 -2.26 -17.09 -6.64
N SER A 26 -2.80 -16.79 -7.82
CA SER A 26 -3.54 -15.56 -8.10
C SER A 26 -4.87 -15.45 -7.36
N TYR A 27 -5.37 -16.55 -6.77
CA TYR A 27 -6.64 -16.59 -6.01
C TYR A 27 -6.45 -16.47 -4.50
N ARG A 28 -5.20 -16.34 -4.04
CA ARG A 28 -4.92 -16.13 -2.63
C ARG A 28 -5.54 -14.79 -2.19
N PRO A 29 -6.28 -14.75 -1.08
CA PRO A 29 -6.81 -13.50 -0.57
C PRO A 29 -5.69 -12.69 0.12
N TYR A 30 -5.82 -11.37 0.06
CA TYR A 30 -4.83 -10.42 0.55
C TYR A 30 -5.29 -9.82 1.88
N SER A 31 -4.33 -9.50 2.75
CA SER A 31 -4.61 -8.78 3.99
C SER A 31 -4.77 -7.28 3.72
N CYS A 32 -5.64 -6.62 4.48
CA CYS A 32 -5.85 -5.18 4.40
C CYS A 32 -4.50 -4.43 4.53
N PRO A 33 -4.15 -3.54 3.57
CA PRO A 33 -2.87 -2.83 3.61
C PRO A 33 -2.87 -1.62 4.56
N TYR A 34 -3.93 -1.39 5.34
CA TYR A 34 -4.04 -0.21 6.20
C TYR A 34 -2.93 -0.16 7.24
N ALA A 35 -2.28 1.01 7.34
CA ALA A 35 -1.07 1.20 8.13
C ALA A 35 -1.27 1.95 9.47
N GLY A 36 -2.48 2.50 9.71
CA GLY A 36 -2.76 3.29 10.90
C GLY A 36 -3.19 2.48 12.13
N SER A 37 -3.56 1.21 11.94
CA SER A 37 -3.96 0.29 13.01
C SER A 37 -3.88 -1.16 12.54
N GLU A 38 -3.75 -2.10 13.47
CA GLU A 38 -3.89 -3.53 13.17
C GLU A 38 -5.28 -3.83 12.60
N CYS A 39 -5.35 -4.28 11.35
CA CYS A 39 -6.59 -4.70 10.69
C CYS A 39 -6.45 -6.15 10.23
N THR A 40 -7.40 -7.00 10.62
CA THR A 40 -7.39 -8.44 10.33
C THR A 40 -8.24 -8.82 9.12
N VAL A 41 -8.79 -7.84 8.41
CA VAL A 41 -9.64 -8.07 7.23
C VAL A 41 -8.80 -8.64 6.09
N ILE A 42 -9.33 -9.69 5.46
CA ILE A 42 -8.73 -10.37 4.31
C ILE A 42 -9.78 -10.44 3.20
N GLY A 43 -9.37 -10.22 1.95
CA GLY A 43 -10.24 -10.37 0.78
C GLY A 43 -9.52 -10.12 -0.54
N ASP A 44 -10.28 -10.01 -1.61
CA ASP A 44 -9.77 -9.62 -2.93
C ASP A 44 -9.53 -8.09 -3.02
N PHE A 45 -8.88 -7.62 -4.09
CA PHE A 45 -8.57 -6.20 -4.22
C PHE A 45 -9.81 -5.29 -4.25
N PRO A 46 -10.88 -5.58 -5.03
CA PRO A 46 -12.08 -4.76 -5.01
C PRO A 46 -12.70 -4.64 -3.61
N TYR A 47 -12.78 -5.74 -2.87
CA TYR A 47 -13.29 -5.74 -1.50
C TYR A 47 -12.41 -4.92 -0.56
N LEU A 48 -11.09 -5.11 -0.62
CA LEU A 48 -10.15 -4.36 0.23
C LEU A 48 -10.16 -2.86 -0.07
N VAL A 49 -10.32 -2.47 -1.33
CA VAL A 49 -10.45 -1.05 -1.71
C VAL A 49 -11.73 -0.44 -1.13
N ALA A 50 -12.85 -1.16 -1.22
CA ALA A 50 -14.10 -0.73 -0.58
C ALA A 50 -13.94 -0.61 0.94
N HIS A 51 -13.33 -1.62 1.57
CA HIS A 51 -13.05 -1.64 3.01
C HIS A 51 -12.16 -0.46 3.46
N LEU A 52 -11.08 -0.14 2.72
CA LEU A 52 -10.22 1.00 3.03
C LEU A 52 -11.00 2.33 3.00
N LYS A 53 -11.91 2.48 2.04
CA LYS A 53 -12.74 3.66 1.89
C LYS A 53 -13.83 3.74 2.96
N ASP A 54 -14.52 2.64 3.23
CA ASP A 54 -15.75 2.64 4.02
C ASP A 54 -15.48 2.46 5.51
N ASP A 55 -14.50 1.65 5.90
CA ASP A 55 -14.17 1.38 7.31
C ASP A 55 -13.03 2.26 7.80
N HIS A 56 -11.93 2.32 7.03
CA HIS A 56 -10.75 3.11 7.39
C HIS A 56 -10.82 4.58 6.95
N LYS A 57 -11.84 4.94 6.16
CA LYS A 57 -12.06 6.31 5.67
C LYS A 57 -10.85 6.89 4.92
N VAL A 58 -10.11 6.03 4.21
CA VAL A 58 -8.95 6.45 3.40
C VAL A 58 -9.43 7.22 2.18
N ASP A 59 -8.76 8.33 1.87
CA ASP A 59 -9.08 9.14 0.71
C ASP A 59 -8.80 8.39 -0.61
N MET A 60 -9.73 8.49 -1.56
CA MET A 60 -9.60 7.91 -2.89
C MET A 60 -9.25 8.99 -3.92
N HIS A 61 -8.14 8.82 -4.63
CA HIS A 61 -7.70 9.73 -5.68
C HIS A 61 -7.86 9.10 -7.07
N ASN A 62 -8.68 9.69 -7.93
CA ASN A 62 -8.79 9.27 -9.33
C ASN A 62 -7.72 9.98 -10.16
N GLY A 63 -6.75 9.22 -10.69
CA GLY A 63 -5.64 9.77 -11.46
C GLY A 63 -4.28 9.23 -11.01
N SER A 64 -3.26 9.49 -11.81
CA SER A 64 -1.87 9.07 -11.56
C SER A 64 -0.97 10.20 -11.05
N THR A 65 -1.53 11.38 -10.79
CA THR A 65 -0.77 12.55 -10.37
C THR A 65 -1.50 13.26 -9.25
N PHE A 66 -0.80 13.41 -8.13
CA PHE A 66 -1.32 14.02 -6.93
C PHE A 66 -0.30 15.04 -6.42
N ASN A 67 -0.80 16.21 -6.05
CA ASN A 67 0.00 17.25 -5.43
C ASN A 67 -0.56 17.50 -4.04
N HIS A 68 0.28 17.35 -3.01
CA HIS A 68 -0.12 17.58 -1.63
C HIS A 68 0.92 18.41 -0.90
N ARG A 69 0.42 19.39 -0.13
CA ARG A 69 1.27 20.26 0.67
C ARG A 69 1.26 19.75 2.11
N TYR A 70 2.32 19.05 2.48
CA TYR A 70 2.54 18.67 3.87
C TYR A 70 3.14 19.84 4.65
N VAL A 71 2.49 20.27 5.73
CA VAL A 71 2.96 21.35 6.61
C VAL A 71 3.11 20.78 8.01
N LYS A 72 4.34 20.78 8.53
CA LYS A 72 4.62 20.38 9.91
C LYS A 72 5.14 21.59 10.69
N SER A 73 4.56 21.84 11.86
CA SER A 73 4.90 22.98 12.73
C SER A 73 6.36 22.93 13.18
N ASN A 74 6.85 21.73 13.53
CA ASN A 74 8.24 21.46 13.89
C ASN A 74 8.73 20.17 13.20
N PRO A 75 9.63 20.24 12.20
CA PRO A 75 10.12 19.06 11.49
C PRO A 75 11.02 18.15 12.34
N HIS A 76 11.53 18.63 13.47
CA HIS A 76 12.39 17.85 14.36
C HIS A 76 11.61 17.03 15.41
N GLU A 77 10.36 17.40 15.66
CA GLU A 77 9.47 16.70 16.59
C GLU A 77 8.80 15.54 15.86
N VAL A 78 9.49 14.39 15.80
CA VAL A 78 8.97 13.16 15.19
C VAL A 78 8.64 12.14 16.27
N GLU A 79 7.37 11.76 16.31
CA GLU A 79 6.91 10.52 16.93
C GLU A 79 6.92 9.40 15.88
N ASN A 80 7.11 8.16 16.36
CA ASN A 80 7.05 7.00 15.49
C ASN A 80 5.60 6.79 15.02
N ALA A 81 5.37 6.89 13.72
CA ALA A 81 4.05 6.73 13.13
C ALA A 81 4.15 6.17 11.72
N THR A 82 3.22 5.28 11.38
CA THR A 82 2.99 4.76 10.03
C THR A 82 1.54 5.08 9.68
N TRP A 83 1.31 5.62 8.50
CA TRP A 83 -0.05 5.90 8.04
C TRP A 83 -0.19 5.77 6.53
N MET A 84 -1.43 5.54 6.10
CA MET A 84 -1.82 5.54 4.70
C MET A 84 -2.56 6.84 4.42
N LEU A 85 -2.12 7.59 3.40
CA LEU A 85 -2.73 8.88 3.09
C LEU A 85 -3.89 8.74 2.09
N THR A 86 -3.64 8.06 0.97
CA THR A 86 -4.63 7.95 -0.11
C THR A 86 -4.40 6.70 -0.95
N VAL A 87 -5.47 6.18 -1.52
CA VAL A 87 -5.45 5.14 -2.56
C VAL A 87 -5.68 5.79 -3.92
N PHE A 88 -4.74 5.62 -4.82
CA PHE A 88 -4.82 6.06 -6.21
C PHE A 88 -5.58 5.01 -7.02
N SER A 89 -6.58 5.43 -7.79
CA SER A 89 -7.22 4.64 -8.83
C SER A 89 -6.80 5.19 -10.20
N CYS A 90 -5.93 4.46 -10.89
CA CYS A 90 -5.43 4.82 -12.22
C CYS A 90 -4.97 3.59 -12.99
N PHE A 91 -4.98 3.67 -14.32
CA PHE A 91 -4.60 2.54 -15.20
C PHE A 91 -5.42 1.26 -14.99
N GLY A 92 -6.64 1.37 -14.43
CA GLY A 92 -7.45 0.21 -14.05
C GLY A 92 -6.96 -0.52 -12.80
N GLN A 93 -6.03 0.08 -12.05
CA GLN A 93 -5.34 -0.48 -10.91
C GLN A 93 -5.41 0.43 -9.68
N TYR A 94 -5.02 -0.12 -8.53
CA TYR A 94 -4.99 0.61 -7.26
C TYR A 94 -3.59 0.66 -6.65
N PHE A 95 -3.20 1.84 -6.14
CA PHE A 95 -1.91 2.07 -5.50
C PHE A 95 -2.08 2.83 -4.19
N CYS A 96 -1.56 2.31 -3.10
CA CYS A 96 -1.65 2.92 -1.77
C CYS A 96 -0.41 3.76 -1.46
N LEU A 97 -0.60 5.05 -1.20
CA LEU A 97 0.49 5.93 -0.74
C LEU A 97 0.62 5.84 0.78
N HIS A 98 1.78 5.38 1.22
CA HIS A 98 2.15 5.20 2.61
C HIS A 98 3.18 6.23 3.04
N PHE A 99 3.16 6.54 4.32
CA PHE A 99 4.14 7.36 4.99
C PHE A 99 4.58 6.70 6.29
N GLU A 100 5.87 6.84 6.58
CA GLU A 100 6.47 6.46 7.86
C GLU A 100 7.29 7.64 8.37
N ALA A 101 7.19 7.87 9.67
CA ALA A 101 8.05 8.80 10.39
C ALA A 101 8.59 8.09 11.62
N PHE A 102 9.90 8.17 11.85
CA PHE A 102 10.54 7.58 13.03
C PHE A 102 11.88 8.24 13.34
N GLN A 103 12.42 7.98 14.53
CA GLN A 103 13.74 8.43 14.93
C GLN A 103 14.80 7.36 14.65
N LEU A 104 15.86 7.74 13.92
CA LEU A 104 17.08 6.94 13.78
C LEU A 104 18.18 7.59 14.62
N GLY A 105 18.33 7.11 15.87
CA GLY A 105 19.16 7.78 16.88
C GLY A 105 18.55 9.13 17.27
N ILE A 106 19.22 10.22 16.93
CA ILE A 106 18.74 11.60 17.13
C ILE A 106 18.21 12.24 15.84
N SER A 107 18.19 11.50 14.73
CA SER A 107 17.82 12.02 13.42
C SER A 107 16.38 11.63 13.07
N PRO A 108 15.49 12.59 12.80
CA PRO A 108 14.16 12.30 12.27
C PRO A 108 14.27 11.77 10.84
N VAL A 109 13.59 10.66 10.56
CA VAL A 109 13.50 10.03 9.24
C VAL A 109 12.05 10.04 8.80
N TYR A 110 11.84 10.37 7.53
CA TYR A 110 10.54 10.32 6.86
C TYR A 110 10.67 9.47 5.60
N ILE A 111 9.75 8.54 5.41
CA ILE A 111 9.68 7.69 4.23
C ILE A 111 8.29 7.87 3.62
N ALA A 112 8.25 7.96 2.30
CA ALA A 112 7.02 7.87 1.53
C ALA A 112 7.22 6.85 0.42
N PHE A 113 6.24 6.00 0.18
CA PHE A 113 6.30 4.98 -0.87
C PHE A 113 4.90 4.62 -1.37
N LEU A 114 4.83 4.16 -2.61
CA LEU A 114 3.61 3.60 -3.20
C LEU A 114 3.66 2.08 -3.12
N ARG A 115 2.54 1.46 -2.73
CA ARG A 115 2.32 0.02 -2.76
C ARG A 115 1.27 -0.30 -3.80
N PHE A 116 1.62 -1.10 -4.80
CA PHE A 116 0.66 -1.64 -5.77
C PHE A 116 -0.23 -2.69 -5.11
N MET A 117 -1.55 -2.64 -5.38
CA MET A 117 -2.51 -3.66 -4.96
C MET A 117 -2.70 -4.69 -6.08
N GLY A 118 -1.74 -5.61 -6.21
CA GLY A 118 -1.71 -6.65 -7.23
C GLY A 118 -0.56 -7.63 -6.98
N ASP A 119 -0.19 -8.41 -7.99
CA ASP A 119 0.95 -9.32 -7.90
C ASP A 119 2.29 -8.67 -8.28
N ASP A 120 3.39 -9.28 -7.81
CA ASP A 120 4.75 -8.77 -8.01
C ASP A 120 5.20 -8.74 -9.48
N ASN A 121 4.60 -9.57 -10.36
CA ASN A 121 4.94 -9.55 -11.79
C ASN A 121 4.25 -8.39 -12.50
N GLU A 122 2.98 -8.13 -12.17
CA GLU A 122 2.24 -6.97 -12.65
C GLU A 122 2.85 -5.65 -12.15
N ALA A 123 3.33 -5.63 -10.90
CA ALA A 123 3.99 -4.46 -10.29
C ALA A 123 5.13 -3.91 -11.16
N LYS A 124 5.88 -4.79 -11.84
CA LYS A 124 7.03 -4.42 -12.70
C LYS A 124 6.64 -3.58 -13.92
N ASN A 125 5.35 -3.55 -14.28
CA ASN A 125 4.85 -2.73 -15.38
C ASN A 125 4.61 -1.27 -14.98
N TYR A 126 4.75 -0.95 -13.70
CA TYR A 126 4.52 0.38 -13.15
C TYR A 126 5.79 0.93 -12.52
N SER A 127 5.89 2.25 -12.52
CA SER A 127 6.88 2.99 -11.75
C SER A 127 6.23 4.23 -11.16
N TYR A 128 6.80 4.74 -10.09
CA TYR A 128 6.33 5.98 -9.47
C TYR A 128 7.46 6.97 -9.25
N SER A 129 7.08 8.23 -9.09
CA SER A 129 8.00 9.32 -8.77
C SER A 129 7.42 10.15 -7.64
N LEU A 130 8.14 10.27 -6.53
CA LEU A 130 7.80 11.15 -5.42
C LEU A 130 8.71 12.37 -5.48
N GLU A 131 8.13 13.55 -5.59
CA GLU A 131 8.88 14.82 -5.57
C GLU A 131 8.55 15.60 -4.28
N VAL A 132 9.58 16.01 -3.57
CA VAL A 132 9.48 16.94 -2.44
C VAL A 132 10.28 18.19 -2.79
N GLY A 133 9.62 19.35 -2.78
CA GLY A 133 10.21 20.63 -3.18
C GLY A 133 9.99 21.74 -2.16
N GLY A 134 10.92 22.69 -2.10
CA GLY A 134 10.83 23.89 -1.26
C GLY A 134 12.05 24.80 -1.42
N ASN A 135 11.85 26.12 -1.32
CA ASN A 135 12.93 27.13 -1.39
C ASN A 135 13.88 26.97 -2.60
N GLY A 136 13.32 26.68 -3.79
CA GLY A 136 14.10 26.48 -5.02
C GLY A 136 14.89 25.18 -5.09
N ARG A 137 14.73 24.28 -4.10
CA ARG A 137 15.32 22.94 -4.09
C ARG A 137 14.24 21.89 -4.31
N LYS A 138 14.63 20.76 -4.88
CA LYS A 138 13.77 19.58 -5.01
C LYS A 138 14.55 18.29 -4.80
N MET A 139 13.89 17.29 -4.26
CA MET A 139 14.36 15.91 -4.14
C MET A 139 13.33 15.00 -4.79
N ILE A 140 13.80 14.04 -5.59
CA ILE A 140 12.94 13.11 -6.33
C ILE A 140 13.41 11.70 -6.04
N TRP A 141 12.47 10.80 -5.74
CA TRP A 141 12.69 9.37 -5.62
C TRP A 141 11.84 8.64 -6.65
N GLN A 142 12.42 7.61 -7.26
CA GLN A 142 11.73 6.74 -8.20
C GLN A 142 11.81 5.30 -7.70
N GLY A 143 10.74 4.54 -7.95
CA GLY A 143 10.62 3.13 -7.58
C GLY A 143 9.65 2.40 -8.49
#